data_AF-A0A285HF58-F1
#
_entry.id   AF-A0A285HF58-F1
#
_cell.length_a   1.000
_cell.length_b   1.000
_cell.length_c   1.000
_cell.angle_alpha   90.00
_cell.angle_beta   90.00
_cell.angle_gamma   90.00
#
_symmetry.space_group_name_H-M   'P 1'
#
loop_
_entity.id
_entity.type
_entity.pdbx_description
1 polymer ?
#
loop_
_entity_poly.entity_id
_entity_poly.type
_entity_poly.pdbx_seq_one_letter_code
_entity_poly.pdbx_strand_id
1 'polypeptide(L)'
;MKVRLSILLVLIMVLGFNANLYAYNYQSLENYISYRIKYIHNIAHNGNITLSKVRVREYAKDIIYWSDYYSRELQVNIDPLLVTAILETETNFVSREDYDSGASIGIASMRIDTAKWIAKRININYNKWDVLDPTGLGIRFAVYYLGLAYNKYNGDIDKIIVSYNQGFAKASSKDLDQLYNNYLFKVLGRYNYYQQRIRSYDSTIDNYFAYKLAKLD
;
A
#
# COMPACT_ATOMS: atom_id res chain seq x y z
N MET A 1 -23.59 -59.53 19.33
CA MET A 1 -23.88 -58.40 18.40
C MET A 1 -22.94 -57.26 18.77
N LYS A 2 -21.95 -56.97 17.92
CA LYS A 2 -20.93 -55.92 18.15
C LYS A 2 -21.51 -54.55 17.74
N VAL A 3 -21.56 -53.59 18.65
CA VAL A 3 -21.80 -52.18 18.31
C VAL A 3 -20.44 -51.48 18.33
N ARG A 4 -19.95 -51.12 17.14
CA ARG A 4 -18.80 -50.22 16.96
C ARG A 4 -19.31 -48.79 17.11
N LEU A 5 -18.84 -48.06 18.12
CA LEU A 5 -19.01 -46.61 18.19
C LEU A 5 -17.77 -45.96 17.56
N SER A 6 -17.94 -45.45 16.34
CA SER A 6 -16.89 -44.79 15.57
C SER A 6 -16.63 -43.40 16.15
N ILE A 7 -15.41 -43.15 16.60
CA ILE A 7 -14.91 -41.81 16.93
C ILE A 7 -14.69 -41.08 15.60
N LEU A 8 -15.49 -40.05 15.34
CA LEU A 8 -15.30 -39.16 14.19
C LEU A 8 -14.15 -38.20 14.52
N LEU A 9 -12.93 -38.53 14.07
CA LEU A 9 -11.83 -37.57 14.02
C LEU A 9 -12.15 -36.53 12.94
N VAL A 10 -12.48 -35.31 13.36
CA VAL A 10 -12.52 -34.16 12.44
C VAL A 10 -11.07 -33.77 12.15
N LEU A 11 -10.57 -34.21 11.01
CA LEU A 11 -9.31 -33.74 10.44
C LEU A 11 -9.53 -32.28 9.98
N ILE A 12 -9.05 -31.31 10.74
CA ILE A 12 -8.92 -29.94 10.25
C ILE A 12 -7.76 -29.94 9.24
N MET A 13 -8.09 -30.02 7.96
CA MET A 13 -7.17 -29.67 6.88
C MET A 13 -6.86 -28.18 7.01
N VAL A 14 -5.77 -27.84 7.69
CA VAL A 14 -5.12 -26.55 7.48
C VAL A 14 -4.49 -26.63 6.09
N LEU A 15 -5.26 -26.22 5.08
CA LEU A 15 -4.71 -25.93 3.77
C LEU A 15 -3.75 -24.76 3.96
N GLY A 16 -2.45 -25.08 4.00
CA GLY A 16 -1.38 -24.10 4.03
C GLY A 16 -1.51 -23.19 2.82
N PHE A 17 -1.88 -21.93 3.06
CA PHE A 17 -1.68 -20.85 2.10
C PHE A 17 -0.17 -20.65 1.96
N ASN A 18 0.42 -21.25 0.92
CA ASN A 18 1.74 -20.86 0.43
C ASN A 18 1.62 -19.56 -0.36
N ALA A 19 1.34 -18.46 0.34
CA ALA A 19 1.83 -17.17 -0.14
C ALA A 19 3.25 -17.05 0.38
N ASN A 20 4.23 -16.88 -0.51
CA ASN A 20 5.58 -16.45 -0.12
C ASN A 20 5.46 -15.03 0.48
N LEU A 21 5.02 -14.96 1.73
CA LEU A 21 4.96 -13.78 2.58
C LEU A 21 6.38 -13.54 3.08
N TYR A 22 7.16 -12.81 2.30
CA TYR A 22 8.43 -12.33 2.77
C TYR A 22 8.18 -11.28 3.86
N ALA A 23 8.40 -11.64 5.12
CA ALA A 23 8.42 -10.68 6.21
C ALA A 23 9.64 -9.77 6.02
N TYR A 24 9.41 -8.49 5.75
CA TYR A 24 10.50 -7.50 5.71
C TYR A 24 10.97 -7.22 7.14
N ASN A 25 12.28 -7.03 7.33
CA ASN A 25 12.75 -6.40 8.55
C ASN A 25 12.21 -4.96 8.59
N TYR A 26 11.57 -4.60 9.70
CA TYR A 26 10.90 -3.31 9.88
C TYR A 26 11.85 -2.12 9.63
N GLN A 27 13.08 -2.19 10.14
CA GLN A 27 14.06 -1.14 10.00
C GLN A 27 14.53 -0.98 8.54
N SER A 28 14.73 -2.10 7.83
CA SER A 28 15.05 -2.09 6.39
C SER A 28 13.96 -1.38 5.60
N LEU A 29 12.71 -1.75 5.88
CA LEU A 29 11.54 -1.25 5.19
C LEU A 29 11.33 0.24 5.47
N GLU A 30 11.43 0.67 6.73
CA GLU A 30 11.33 2.08 7.11
C GLU A 30 12.43 2.90 6.41
N ASN A 31 13.68 2.45 6.45
CA ASN A 31 14.80 3.15 5.82
C ASN A 31 14.63 3.24 4.31
N TYR A 32 14.20 2.15 3.67
CA TYR A 32 13.99 2.11 2.23
C TYR A 32 12.87 3.07 1.78
N ILE A 33 11.69 2.97 2.40
CA ILE A 33 10.54 3.81 2.05
C ILE A 33 10.88 5.29 2.32
N SER A 34 11.51 5.60 3.46
CA SER A 34 11.97 6.95 3.79
C SER A 34 12.93 7.52 2.74
N TYR A 35 13.95 6.73 2.34
CA TYR A 35 14.87 7.10 1.27
C TYR A 35 14.13 7.35 -0.04
N ARG A 36 13.21 6.45 -0.41
CA ARG A 36 12.50 6.54 -1.68
C ARG A 36 11.63 7.80 -1.77
N ILE A 37 10.87 8.10 -0.72
CA ILE A 37 10.03 9.29 -0.64
C ILE A 37 10.90 10.55 -0.79
N LYS A 38 11.98 10.66 -0.01
CA LYS A 38 12.87 11.83 -0.08
C LYS A 38 13.54 11.96 -1.44
N TYR A 39 14.00 10.85 -2.04
CA TYR A 39 14.61 10.85 -3.37
C TYR A 39 13.64 11.35 -4.44
N ILE A 40 12.38 10.91 -4.37
CA ILE A 40 11.35 11.34 -5.32
C ILE A 40 11.03 12.83 -5.19
N HIS A 41 10.91 13.34 -3.96
CA HIS A 41 10.69 14.77 -3.71
C HIS A 41 11.85 15.64 -4.19
N ASN A 42 13.09 15.29 -3.82
CA ASN A 42 14.23 16.18 -4.00
C ASN A 42 14.89 16.06 -5.38
N ILE A 43 14.97 14.86 -5.94
CA ILE A 43 15.84 14.59 -7.10
C ILE A 43 15.00 14.25 -8.33
N ALA A 44 14.11 13.27 -8.22
CA ALA A 44 13.45 12.73 -9.40
C ALA A 44 12.41 13.68 -10.01
N HIS A 45 11.80 14.55 -9.21
CA HIS A 45 10.74 15.46 -9.66
C HIS A 45 11.16 16.94 -9.67
N ASN A 46 12.45 17.25 -9.45
CA ASN A 46 13.03 18.60 -9.45
C ASN A 46 12.10 19.66 -8.80
N GLY A 47 11.52 19.30 -7.65
CA GLY A 47 10.49 20.10 -7.00
C GLY A 47 11.11 21.17 -6.10
N ASN A 48 10.44 22.32 -5.98
CA ASN A 48 10.78 23.35 -4.99
C ASN A 48 10.44 22.94 -3.54
N ILE A 49 10.07 21.68 -3.29
CA ILE A 49 9.61 21.17 -2.01
C ILE A 49 10.64 20.18 -1.48
N THR A 50 11.44 20.64 -0.52
CA THR A 50 12.38 19.77 0.21
C THR A 50 11.68 19.16 1.42
N LEU A 51 11.58 17.84 1.48
CA LEU A 51 11.10 17.14 2.68
C LEU A 51 12.23 16.85 3.67
N SER A 52 11.97 17.11 4.95
CA SER A 52 12.89 16.77 6.02
C SER A 52 13.00 15.25 6.20
N LYS A 53 14.17 14.78 6.66
CA LYS A 53 14.38 13.35 6.98
C LYS A 53 13.47 12.83 8.10
N VAL A 54 12.96 13.72 8.96
CA VAL A 54 11.99 13.37 10.00
C VAL A 54 10.63 13.11 9.35
N ARG A 55 10.17 14.03 8.48
CA ARG A 55 8.86 13.94 7.85
C ARG A 55 8.74 12.70 6.95
N VAL A 56 9.76 12.38 6.16
CA VAL A 56 9.72 11.15 5.32
C VAL A 56 9.71 9.85 6.14
N ARG A 57 10.24 9.85 7.38
CA ARG A 57 10.12 8.70 8.28
C ARG A 57 8.72 8.56 8.84
N GLU A 58 8.02 9.66 9.12
CA GLU A 58 6.62 9.62 9.53
C GLU A 58 5.75 8.98 8.43
N TYR A 59 5.99 9.32 7.17
CA TYR A 59 5.28 8.69 6.04
C TYR A 59 5.54 7.19 6.01
N ALA A 60 6.81 6.78 6.10
CA ALA A 60 7.19 5.37 6.06
C ALA A 60 6.55 4.58 7.21
N LYS A 61 6.58 5.13 8.43
CA LYS A 61 5.96 4.51 9.60
C LYS A 61 4.46 4.34 9.44
N ASP A 62 3.76 5.34 8.92
CA ASP A 62 2.32 5.24 8.68
C ASP A 62 1.96 4.22 7.61
N ILE A 63 2.72 4.16 6.51
CA ILE A 63 2.53 3.15 5.46
C ILE A 63 2.67 1.76 6.07
N ILE A 64 3.73 1.51 6.85
CA ILE A 64 3.98 0.20 7.46
C ILE A 64 2.91 -0.13 8.50
N TYR A 65 2.63 0.82 9.40
CA TYR A 65 1.68 0.66 10.49
C TYR A 65 0.28 0.31 9.98
N TRP A 66 -0.27 1.10 9.06
CA TRP A 66 -1.62 0.84 8.56
C TRP A 66 -1.68 -0.44 7.75
N SER A 67 -0.63 -0.76 6.98
CA SER A 67 -0.56 -2.01 6.21
C SER A 67 -0.61 -3.22 7.13
N ASP A 68 0.18 -3.23 8.21
CA ASP A 68 0.13 -4.30 9.21
C ASP A 68 -1.23 -4.36 9.93
N TYR A 69 -1.72 -3.21 10.40
CA TYR A 69 -3.00 -3.12 11.10
C TYR A 69 -4.15 -3.69 10.27
N TYR A 70 -4.30 -3.26 9.02
CA TYR A 70 -5.40 -3.72 8.16
C TYR A 70 -5.16 -5.10 7.55
N SER A 71 -3.91 -5.55 7.41
CA SER A 71 -3.63 -6.96 7.09
C SER A 71 -4.21 -7.88 8.16
N ARG A 72 -3.97 -7.55 9.44
CA ARG A 72 -4.52 -8.31 10.59
C ARG A 72 -6.03 -8.18 10.69
N GLU A 73 -6.55 -6.95 10.63
CA GLU A 73 -7.98 -6.68 10.82
C GLU A 73 -8.85 -7.31 9.73
N LEU A 74 -8.40 -7.24 8.47
CA LEU A 74 -9.17 -7.74 7.33
C LEU A 74 -8.81 -9.18 6.92
N GLN A 75 -7.84 -9.80 7.62
CA GLN A 75 -7.31 -11.13 7.32
C GLN A 75 -6.79 -11.28 5.88
N VAL A 76 -6.00 -10.29 5.44
CA VAL A 76 -5.42 -10.20 4.09
C VAL A 76 -3.94 -9.86 4.16
N ASN A 77 -3.24 -9.92 3.03
CA ASN A 77 -1.87 -9.45 2.92
C ASN A 77 -1.80 -8.12 2.18
N ILE A 78 -1.57 -7.02 2.91
CA ILE A 78 -1.33 -5.69 2.33
C ILE A 78 0.17 -5.40 2.39
N ASP A 79 0.85 -5.47 1.25
CA ASP A 79 2.29 -5.20 1.18
C ASP A 79 2.56 -3.67 1.27
N PRO A 80 3.33 -3.19 2.26
CA PRO A 80 3.70 -1.77 2.37
C PRO A 80 4.40 -1.22 1.13
N LEU A 81 5.10 -2.05 0.35
CA LEU A 81 5.75 -1.64 -0.90
C LEU A 81 4.73 -1.44 -2.03
N LEU A 82 3.62 -2.18 -2.03
CA LEU A 82 2.52 -1.93 -2.97
C LEU A 82 1.84 -0.60 -2.65
N VAL A 83 1.58 -0.33 -1.37
CA VAL A 83 1.04 0.96 -0.90
C VAL A 83 1.98 2.08 -1.33
N THR A 84 3.28 1.92 -1.11
CA THR A 84 4.29 2.89 -1.54
C THR A 84 4.26 3.12 -3.06
N ALA A 85 4.08 2.06 -3.86
CA ALA A 85 4.03 2.14 -5.32
C ALA A 85 2.77 2.86 -5.83
N ILE A 86 1.63 2.64 -5.17
CA ILE A 86 0.39 3.38 -5.42
C ILE A 86 0.59 4.86 -5.11
N LEU A 87 1.10 5.21 -3.91
CA LEU A 87 1.29 6.61 -3.53
C LEU A 87 2.29 7.35 -4.43
N GLU A 88 3.36 6.69 -4.89
CA GLU A 88 4.26 7.27 -5.90
C GLU A 88 3.53 7.47 -7.25
N THR A 89 2.57 6.61 -7.59
CA THR A 89 1.81 6.68 -8.86
C THR A 89 0.73 7.73 -8.86
N GLU A 90 0.07 7.91 -7.73
CA GLU A 90 -0.96 8.93 -7.61
C GLU A 90 -0.37 10.33 -7.60
N THR A 91 0.68 10.56 -6.80
CA THR A 91 1.07 11.94 -6.48
C THR A 91 2.56 12.18 -6.40
N ASN A 92 3.40 11.16 -6.61
CA ASN A 92 4.82 11.20 -6.26
C ASN A 92 5.03 11.67 -4.80
N PHE A 93 4.14 11.21 -3.90
CA PHE A 93 4.12 11.55 -2.47
C PHE A 93 3.83 13.02 -2.16
N VAL A 94 3.26 13.80 -3.07
CA VAL A 94 2.86 15.19 -2.83
C VAL A 94 1.39 15.23 -2.41
N SER A 95 1.06 15.93 -1.33
CA SER A 95 -0.33 16.09 -0.89
C SER A 95 -0.87 17.45 -1.34
N ARG A 96 -2.01 17.45 -2.05
CA ARG A 96 -2.69 18.65 -2.57
C ARG A 96 -4.21 18.46 -2.57
N GLU A 97 -4.95 19.53 -2.81
CA GLU A 97 -6.42 19.56 -2.68
C GLU A 97 -7.19 19.50 -4.00
N ASP A 98 -6.50 19.46 -5.13
CA ASP A 98 -7.07 19.76 -6.45
C ASP A 98 -6.68 18.76 -7.55
N TYR A 99 -6.55 17.47 -7.20
CA TYR A 99 -6.41 16.42 -8.21
C TYR A 99 -7.73 16.16 -8.94
N ASP A 100 -7.66 15.74 -10.21
CA ASP A 100 -8.82 15.41 -11.05
C ASP A 100 -9.89 16.52 -11.07
N SER A 101 -9.46 17.76 -11.32
CA SER A 101 -10.33 18.95 -11.28
C SER A 101 -11.04 19.15 -9.92
N GLY A 102 -10.38 18.77 -8.83
CA GLY A 102 -10.90 18.88 -7.46
C GLY A 102 -11.75 17.69 -6.99
N ALA A 103 -11.85 16.62 -7.77
CA ALA A 103 -12.56 15.42 -7.35
C ALA A 103 -11.77 14.56 -6.35
N SER A 104 -10.44 14.68 -6.36
CA SER A 104 -9.51 13.84 -5.61
C SER A 104 -8.54 14.69 -4.77
N ILE A 105 -8.14 14.19 -3.60
CA ILE A 105 -7.31 14.94 -2.64
C ILE A 105 -6.25 14.07 -1.96
N GLY A 106 -5.25 14.76 -1.40
CA GLY A 106 -4.25 14.18 -0.50
C GLY A 106 -3.16 13.40 -1.22
N ILE A 107 -2.22 12.86 -0.44
CA ILE A 107 -1.09 12.06 -0.92
C ILE A 107 -1.51 10.84 -1.77
N ALA A 108 -2.73 10.36 -1.57
CA ALA A 108 -3.26 9.15 -2.17
C ALA A 108 -4.16 9.41 -3.39
N SER A 109 -4.31 10.68 -3.81
CA SER A 109 -5.28 11.14 -4.83
C SER A 109 -6.65 10.47 -4.67
N MET A 110 -7.12 10.38 -3.43
CA MET A 110 -8.35 9.66 -3.12
C MET A 110 -9.53 10.54 -3.50
N ARG A 111 -10.46 10.00 -4.29
CA ARG A 111 -11.72 10.70 -4.55
C ARG A 111 -12.44 11.02 -3.25
N ILE A 112 -12.98 12.23 -3.13
CA ILE A 112 -13.60 12.72 -1.90
C ILE A 112 -14.81 11.85 -1.48
N ASP A 113 -15.58 11.36 -2.45
CA ASP A 113 -16.70 10.44 -2.22
C ASP A 113 -16.23 9.11 -1.62
N THR A 114 -15.15 8.53 -2.16
CA THR A 114 -14.50 7.33 -1.64
C THR A 114 -13.93 7.56 -0.23
N ALA A 115 -13.25 8.68 0.01
CA ALA A 115 -12.70 9.01 1.33
C ALA A 115 -13.81 9.10 2.39
N LYS A 116 -14.93 9.75 2.08
CA LYS A 116 -16.11 9.82 2.97
C LYS A 116 -16.74 8.44 3.19
N TRP A 117 -16.84 7.63 2.14
CA TRP A 117 -17.35 6.27 2.22
C TRP A 117 -16.48 5.37 3.12
N ILE A 118 -15.16 5.48 3.01
CA ILE A 118 -14.21 4.77 3.89
C ILE A 118 -14.34 5.25 5.32
N ALA A 119 -14.34 6.57 5.56
CA ALA A 119 -14.46 7.14 6.90
C ALA A 119 -15.69 6.60 7.64
N LYS A 120 -16.83 6.52 6.95
CA LYS A 120 -18.06 5.91 7.48
C LYS A 120 -17.88 4.42 7.81
N ARG A 121 -17.20 3.66 6.95
CA ARG A 121 -16.97 2.21 7.17
C ARG A 121 -16.09 1.91 8.37
N ILE A 122 -15.08 2.72 8.61
CA ILE A 122 -14.15 2.54 9.75
C ILE A 122 -14.56 3.37 10.98
N ASN A 123 -15.79 3.89 10.98
CA ASN A 123 -16.41 4.65 12.06
C ASN A 123 -15.57 5.85 12.56
N ILE A 124 -15.07 6.66 11.64
CA ILE A 124 -14.41 7.94 11.95
C ILE A 124 -15.08 9.10 11.24
N ASN A 125 -14.96 10.30 11.80
CA ASN A 125 -15.41 11.52 11.13
C ASN A 125 -14.47 11.88 10.00
N TYR A 126 -15.02 12.13 8.81
CA TYR A 126 -14.25 12.65 7.70
C TYR A 126 -13.82 14.10 7.99
N ASN A 127 -12.53 14.38 7.83
CA ASN A 127 -11.97 15.72 7.87
C ASN A 127 -11.02 15.90 6.68
N LYS A 128 -11.28 16.93 5.85
CA LYS A 128 -10.47 17.23 4.66
C LYS A 128 -9.02 17.52 5.04
N TRP A 129 -8.77 18.26 6.12
CA TRP A 129 -7.42 18.68 6.52
C TRP A 129 -6.57 17.50 6.97
N ASP A 130 -7.17 16.53 7.66
CA ASP A 130 -6.49 15.31 8.09
C ASP A 130 -6.15 14.38 6.90
N VAL A 131 -6.89 14.48 5.80
CA VAL A 131 -6.57 13.78 4.53
C VAL A 131 -5.51 14.53 3.72
N LEU A 132 -5.46 15.86 3.85
CA LEU A 132 -4.45 16.71 3.23
C LEU A 132 -3.12 16.67 3.97
N ASP A 133 -3.11 16.35 5.27
CA ASP A 133 -1.86 15.95 5.91
C ASP A 133 -1.31 14.74 5.13
N PRO A 134 -0.06 14.81 4.63
CA PRO A 134 0.52 13.73 3.84
C PRO A 134 0.80 12.45 4.65
N THR A 135 0.61 12.50 5.96
CA THR A 135 0.59 11.40 6.93
C THR A 135 -0.82 11.22 7.48
N GLY A 136 -1.10 10.13 8.20
CA GLY A 136 -2.39 9.91 8.84
C GLY A 136 -3.48 9.41 7.89
N LEU A 137 -4.58 10.17 7.73
CA LEU A 137 -5.82 9.63 7.15
C LEU A 137 -5.71 9.29 5.67
N GLY A 138 -4.98 10.07 4.88
CA GLY A 138 -4.82 9.78 3.45
C GLY A 138 -4.20 8.39 3.20
N ILE A 139 -3.12 8.08 3.92
CA ILE A 139 -2.46 6.77 3.87
C ILE A 139 -3.37 5.68 4.44
N ARG A 140 -3.99 5.92 5.59
CA ARG A 140 -4.93 4.98 6.22
C ARG A 140 -6.05 4.56 5.26
N PHE A 141 -6.66 5.51 4.56
CA PHE A 141 -7.73 5.25 3.61
C PHE A 141 -7.25 4.46 2.40
N ALA A 142 -6.08 4.81 1.84
CA ALA A 142 -5.49 4.07 0.74
C ALA A 142 -5.26 2.60 1.12
N VAL A 143 -4.68 2.36 2.29
CA VAL A 143 -4.42 1.00 2.79
C VAL A 143 -5.72 0.23 3.03
N TYR A 144 -6.71 0.85 3.70
CA TYR A 144 -8.00 0.19 3.92
C TYR A 144 -8.68 -0.19 2.60
N TYR A 145 -8.66 0.71 1.61
CA TYR A 145 -9.18 0.43 0.27
C TYR A 145 -8.50 -0.78 -0.36
N LEU A 146 -7.16 -0.84 -0.32
CA LEU A 146 -6.39 -1.95 -0.86
C LEU A 146 -6.71 -3.28 -0.15
N GLY A 147 -6.98 -3.25 1.16
CA GLY A 147 -7.46 -4.42 1.90
C GLY A 147 -8.85 -4.90 1.44
N LEU A 148 -9.78 -3.97 1.16
CA LEU A 148 -11.07 -4.32 0.57
C LEU A 148 -10.92 -4.90 -0.85
N ALA A 149 -10.04 -4.31 -1.66
CA ALA A 149 -9.73 -4.81 -3.00
C ALA A 149 -9.12 -6.21 -2.95
N TYR A 150 -8.19 -6.45 -2.02
CA TYR A 150 -7.58 -7.76 -1.82
C TYR A 150 -8.63 -8.83 -1.56
N ASN A 151 -9.54 -8.58 -0.61
CA ASN A 151 -10.63 -9.49 -0.29
C ASN A 151 -11.55 -9.72 -1.49
N LYS A 152 -11.90 -8.65 -2.22
CA LYS A 152 -12.79 -8.74 -3.39
C LYS A 152 -12.19 -9.58 -4.52
N TYR A 153 -10.89 -9.50 -4.74
CA TYR A 153 -10.21 -10.15 -5.86
C TYR A 153 -9.33 -11.33 -5.46
N ASN A 154 -9.46 -11.80 -4.23
CA ASN A 154 -8.75 -12.97 -3.71
C ASN A 154 -7.22 -12.88 -3.93
N GLY A 155 -6.67 -11.68 -3.70
CA GLY A 155 -5.23 -11.41 -3.87
C GLY A 155 -4.73 -11.22 -5.32
N ASP A 156 -5.61 -11.16 -6.32
CA ASP A 156 -5.25 -10.83 -7.71
C ASP A 156 -4.71 -9.38 -7.79
N ILE A 157 -3.39 -9.27 -7.86
CA ILE A 157 -2.66 -7.99 -7.76
C ILE A 157 -3.04 -7.03 -8.87
N ASP A 158 -3.28 -7.53 -10.08
CA ASP A 158 -3.62 -6.69 -11.24
C ASP A 158 -4.98 -6.04 -11.02
N LYS A 159 -5.96 -6.81 -10.53
CA LYS A 159 -7.29 -6.28 -10.21
C LYS A 159 -7.28 -5.34 -9.01
N ILE A 160 -6.47 -5.62 -8.00
CA ILE A 160 -6.28 -4.72 -6.86
C ILE A 160 -5.80 -3.35 -7.35
N ILE A 161 -4.74 -3.33 -8.16
CA ILE A 161 -4.15 -2.11 -8.72
C ILE A 161 -5.14 -1.38 -9.63
N VAL A 162 -5.77 -2.09 -10.58
CA VAL A 162 -6.75 -1.48 -11.48
C VAL A 162 -7.94 -0.91 -10.71
N SER A 163 -8.37 -1.58 -9.64
CA SER A 163 -9.50 -1.11 -8.85
C SER A 163 -9.23 0.22 -8.16
N TYR A 164 -8.00 0.45 -7.72
CA TYR A 164 -7.62 1.71 -7.08
C TYR A 164 -7.85 2.90 -8.02
N ASN A 165 -7.45 2.76 -9.30
CA ASN A 165 -7.61 3.80 -10.30
C ASN A 165 -9.01 3.88 -10.93
N GLN A 166 -9.69 2.74 -11.11
CA GLN A 166 -10.91 2.66 -11.93
C GLN A 166 -12.17 2.20 -11.18
N GLY A 167 -12.04 1.92 -9.90
CA GLY A 167 -13.10 1.39 -9.06
C GLY A 167 -13.36 -0.11 -9.23
N PHE A 168 -14.15 -0.65 -8.30
CA PHE A 168 -14.40 -2.09 -8.21
C PHE A 168 -15.17 -2.70 -9.38
N ALA A 169 -16.00 -1.93 -10.07
CA ALA A 169 -16.79 -2.44 -11.19
C ALA A 169 -15.88 -2.76 -12.39
N LYS A 170 -15.01 -1.82 -12.79
CA LYS A 170 -14.12 -1.99 -13.94
C LYS A 170 -13.08 -3.08 -13.73
N ALA A 171 -12.50 -3.15 -12.52
CA ALA A 171 -11.53 -4.17 -12.17
C ALA A 171 -12.11 -5.60 -12.06
N SER A 172 -13.44 -5.77 -12.10
CA SER A 172 -14.08 -7.09 -12.08
C SER A 172 -14.08 -7.78 -13.46
N SER A 173 -13.54 -7.13 -14.52
CA SER A 173 -13.42 -7.77 -15.83
C SER A 173 -12.59 -9.06 -15.75
N LYS A 174 -13.02 -10.07 -16.52
CA LYS A 174 -12.29 -11.33 -16.69
C LYS A 174 -11.31 -11.27 -17.86
N ASP A 175 -11.44 -10.26 -18.70
CA ASP A 175 -10.58 -10.02 -19.84
C ASP A 175 -9.37 -9.20 -19.38
N LEU A 176 -8.18 -9.82 -19.42
CA LEU A 176 -6.94 -9.19 -18.97
C LEU A 176 -6.55 -8.00 -19.84
N ASP A 177 -6.88 -8.03 -21.13
CA ASP A 177 -6.55 -6.92 -22.05
C ASP A 177 -7.37 -5.67 -21.70
N GLN A 178 -8.56 -5.84 -21.12
CA GLN A 178 -9.37 -4.73 -20.62
C GLN A 178 -8.85 -4.16 -19.28
N LEU A 179 -8.12 -4.96 -18.51
CA LEU A 179 -7.45 -4.50 -17.29
C LEU A 179 -6.16 -3.75 -17.62
N TYR A 180 -5.47 -4.14 -18.69
CA TYR A 180 -4.20 -3.55 -19.09
C TYR A 180 -4.34 -2.06 -19.40
N ASN A 181 -3.60 -1.25 -18.65
CA ASN A 181 -3.51 0.18 -18.86
C ASN A 181 -2.19 0.73 -18.30
N ASN A 182 -1.89 1.99 -18.63
CA ASN A 182 -0.66 2.65 -18.19
C ASN A 182 -0.52 2.73 -16.67
N TYR A 183 -1.63 2.83 -15.93
CA TYR A 183 -1.61 2.88 -14.47
C TYR A 183 -1.15 1.54 -13.89
N LEU A 184 -1.73 0.43 -14.34
CA LEU A 184 -1.33 -0.93 -13.94
C LEU A 184 0.16 -1.16 -14.18
N PHE A 185 0.64 -0.83 -15.38
CA PHE A 185 2.05 -0.99 -15.74
C PHE A 185 2.99 -0.18 -14.84
N LYS A 186 2.65 1.09 -14.55
CA LYS A 186 3.45 1.95 -13.67
C LYS A 186 3.53 1.42 -12.25
N VAL A 187 2.40 1.03 -11.66
CA VAL A 187 2.35 0.53 -10.29
C VAL A 187 3.10 -0.80 -10.18
N LEU A 188 2.86 -1.76 -11.09
CA LEU A 188 3.58 -3.04 -11.09
C LEU A 188 5.08 -2.84 -11.27
N GLY A 189 5.50 -1.98 -12.20
CA GLY A 189 6.92 -1.68 -12.43
C GLY A 189 7.60 -1.13 -11.17
N ARG A 190 6.95 -0.19 -10.48
CA ARG A 190 7.44 0.37 -9.21
C ARG A 190 7.47 -0.67 -8.10
N TYR A 191 6.39 -1.43 -7.94
CA TYR A 191 6.29 -2.46 -6.91
C TYR A 191 7.38 -3.53 -7.08
N ASN A 192 7.55 -4.05 -8.29
CA ASN A 192 8.61 -5.01 -8.62
C ASN A 192 10.00 -4.44 -8.37
N TYR A 193 10.24 -3.18 -8.76
CA TYR A 193 11.48 -2.48 -8.48
C TYR A 193 11.74 -2.39 -6.97
N TYR A 194 10.75 -2.00 -6.17
CA TYR A 194 10.91 -1.88 -4.71
C TYR A 194 11.20 -3.22 -4.05
N GLN A 195 10.48 -4.27 -4.45
CA GLN A 195 10.73 -5.62 -3.97
C GLN A 195 12.15 -6.09 -4.32
N GLN A 196 12.61 -5.85 -5.55
CA GLN A 196 13.98 -6.16 -5.94
C GLN A 196 15.01 -5.40 -5.07
N ARG A 197 14.74 -4.13 -4.76
CA ARG A 197 15.65 -3.29 -3.98
C ARG A 197 15.76 -3.71 -2.52
N ILE A 198 14.75 -4.35 -1.94
CA ILE A 198 14.77 -4.80 -0.54
C ILE A 198 15.16 -6.28 -0.37
N ARG A 199 15.00 -7.12 -1.41
CA ARG A 199 15.24 -8.57 -1.36
C ARG A 199 16.69 -9.01 -1.21
N SER A 200 17.67 -8.10 -1.21
CA SER A 200 19.07 -8.50 -1.01
C SER A 200 19.40 -8.95 0.42
N TYR A 201 18.43 -8.93 1.37
CA TYR A 201 18.43 -9.54 2.72
C TYR A 201 19.81 -9.78 3.38
N ASP A 202 20.63 -8.75 3.42
CA ASP A 202 21.84 -8.73 4.22
C ASP A 202 21.77 -7.55 5.19
N SER A 203 22.39 -7.73 6.36
CA SER A 203 22.65 -6.72 7.38
C SER A 203 23.16 -5.38 6.84
N THR A 204 23.75 -5.38 5.65
CA THR A 204 24.22 -4.18 4.96
C THR A 204 23.11 -3.33 4.36
N ILE A 205 21.91 -3.86 4.12
CA ILE A 205 20.83 -3.15 3.44
C ILE A 205 20.26 -1.99 4.28
N ASP A 206 20.17 -2.19 5.59
CA ASP A 206 19.73 -1.18 6.55
C ASP A 206 20.67 0.01 6.53
N ASN A 207 21.97 -0.28 6.67
CA ASN A 207 23.03 0.70 6.64
C ASN A 207 23.10 1.39 5.28
N TYR A 208 22.87 0.66 4.19
CA TYR A 208 22.87 1.20 2.84
C TYR A 208 21.78 2.26 2.64
N PHE A 209 20.52 1.97 2.98
CA PHE A 209 19.43 2.94 2.80
C PHE A 209 19.47 4.07 3.84
N ALA A 210 19.90 3.79 5.06
CA ALA A 210 20.17 4.83 6.05
C ALA A 210 21.26 5.82 5.55
N TYR A 211 22.35 5.29 4.98
CA TYR A 211 23.42 6.08 4.37
C TYR A 211 22.92 6.88 3.18
N LYS A 212 22.17 6.26 2.26
CA LYS A 212 21.60 6.96 1.10
C LYS A 212 20.64 8.08 1.51
N LEU A 213 19.78 7.85 2.51
CA LEU A 213 18.90 8.87 3.06
C LEU A 213 19.70 10.04 3.67
N ALA A 214 20.79 9.75 4.39
CA ALA A 214 21.65 10.76 4.98
C ALA A 214 22.38 11.65 3.95
N LYS A 215 22.49 11.20 2.70
CA LYS A 215 23.11 11.95 1.59
C LYS A 215 22.14 12.84 0.82
N LEU A 216 20.84 12.82 1.14
CA LEU A 216 19.80 13.57 0.42
C LEU A 216 19.51 14.98 1.00
N ASP A 217 20.37 15.50 1.87
CA ASP A 217 20.24 16.85 2.43
C ASP A 217 21.11 17.87 1.70
#